data_AF-A0AAD8R647-F1
#
_entry.id   AF-A0AAD8R647-F1
#
_cell.length_a   1.000
_cell.length_b   1.000
_cell.length_c   1.000
_cell.angle_alpha   90.00
_cell.angle_beta   90.00
_cell.angle_gamma   90.00
#
_symmetry.space_group_name_H-M   'P 1'
#
loop_
_entity.id
_entity.type
_entity.pdbx_description
1 polymer ?
#
loop_
_entity_poly.entity_id
_entity_poly.type
_entity_poly.pdbx_seq_one_letter_code
_entity_poly.pdbx_strand_id
1 'polypeptide(L)'
;MSTTTVVPLMDISSLTQPFVEATKLALEKIVAGTNASTIIEPQHQEILRVLISNLPCSPQIASARERLERLLLISTEIQEAKGEIGSASSKQSEATTRAESAVATLEDDLKGKSDMISSVTEQQLERHKLVEVLSVKLSDATRALRAGEEELAQLNLEYSEKQSEVKKLRDSLHDVNSQAAQELKALEEKTLALEADASSVFETLKDWGATPN
;
A
#
# COMPACT_ATOMS: atom_id res chain seq x y z
N MET A 1 62.06 106.41 3.67
CA MET A 1 62.51 105.19 2.99
C MET A 1 61.97 104.00 3.75
N SER A 2 61.00 103.30 3.18
CA SER A 2 60.33 102.16 3.82
C SER A 2 60.91 100.88 3.25
N THR A 3 61.66 100.13 4.06
CA THR A 3 62.15 98.80 3.70
C THR A 3 61.09 97.76 4.02
N THR A 4 60.44 97.27 2.97
CA THR A 4 59.62 96.06 2.97
C THR A 4 60.51 94.86 3.28
N THR A 5 60.27 94.20 4.41
CA THR A 5 60.87 92.90 4.73
C THR A 5 60.14 91.82 3.95
N VAL A 6 60.73 91.38 2.85
CA VAL A 6 60.33 90.15 2.15
C VAL A 6 60.71 88.97 3.04
N VAL A 7 59.72 88.30 3.62
CA VAL A 7 59.92 87.01 4.30
C VAL A 7 60.33 85.99 3.22
N PRO A 8 61.47 85.31 3.34
CA PRO A 8 61.88 84.31 2.37
C PRO A 8 60.86 83.17 2.40
N LEU A 9 60.30 82.85 1.24
CA LEU A 9 59.57 81.61 1.02
C LEU A 9 60.60 80.48 1.26
N MET A 10 60.50 79.80 2.41
CA MET A 10 61.38 78.67 2.74
C MET A 10 61.25 77.61 1.65
N ASP A 11 62.37 77.30 0.98
CA ASP A 11 62.47 76.16 0.08
C ASP A 11 62.54 74.87 0.91
N ILE A 12 61.35 74.32 1.19
CA ILE A 12 61.15 73.07 1.95
C ILE A 12 61.53 71.82 1.17
N SER A 13 62.05 71.94 -0.06
CA SER A 13 62.48 70.82 -0.90
C SER A 13 63.63 70.00 -0.28
N SER A 14 64.41 70.57 0.64
CA SER A 14 65.45 69.82 1.38
C SER A 14 64.90 68.95 2.53
N LEU A 15 63.66 69.21 2.98
CA LEU A 15 62.98 68.45 4.05
C LEU A 15 62.05 67.35 3.52
N THR A 16 61.68 67.41 2.23
CA THR A 16 60.80 66.42 1.60
C THR A 16 61.49 65.07 1.38
N GLN A 17 62.76 65.06 0.99
CA GLN A 17 63.51 63.81 0.72
C GLN A 17 63.70 62.92 1.98
N PRO A 18 64.18 63.44 3.13
CA PRO A 18 64.33 62.63 4.35
C PRO A 18 62.98 62.10 4.87
N PHE A 19 61.90 62.85 4.66
CA PHE A 19 60.57 62.45 5.06
C PHE A 19 59.98 61.33 4.17
N VAL A 20 60.22 61.40 2.86
CA VAL A 20 59.87 60.31 1.93
C VAL A 20 60.66 59.03 2.25
N GLU A 21 61.95 59.15 2.58
CA GLU A 21 62.77 58.01 3.01
C GLU A 21 62.28 57.41 4.34
N ALA A 22 61.95 58.24 5.33
CA ALA A 22 61.36 57.78 6.59
C ALA A 22 60.02 57.07 6.38
N THR A 23 59.18 57.59 5.47
CA THR A 23 57.90 56.97 5.10
C THR A 23 58.12 55.63 4.41
N LYS A 24 59.10 55.53 3.50
CA LYS A 24 59.46 54.28 2.82
C LYS A 24 59.97 53.23 3.80
N LEU A 25 60.85 53.62 4.73
CA LEU A 25 61.36 52.72 5.77
C LEU A 25 60.25 52.24 6.72
N ALA A 26 59.31 53.11 7.07
CA ALA A 26 58.15 52.76 7.88
C ALA A 26 57.23 51.77 7.14
N LEU A 27 56.97 52.02 5.85
CA LEU A 27 56.23 51.11 4.98
C LEU A 27 56.90 49.74 4.86
N GLU A 28 58.21 49.71 4.61
CA GLU A 28 58.99 48.47 4.53
C GLU A 28 58.92 47.69 5.85
N LYS A 29 59.03 48.35 7.00
CA LYS A 29 58.94 47.68 8.32
C LYS A 29 57.55 47.16 8.63
N ILE A 30 56.49 47.89 8.27
CA ILE A 30 55.10 47.47 8.52
C ILE A 30 54.71 46.32 7.58
N VAL A 31 55.19 46.37 6.32
CA VAL A 31 54.95 45.30 5.34
C VAL A 31 55.83 44.08 5.62
N ALA A 32 57.02 44.26 6.19
CA ALA A 32 57.93 43.19 6.60
C ALA A 32 57.32 42.36 7.74
N GLY A 33 56.64 41.28 7.36
CA GLY A 33 55.91 40.40 8.28
C GLY A 33 54.45 40.18 7.86
N THR A 34 53.94 40.99 6.95
CA THR A 34 52.62 40.79 6.33
C THR A 34 52.74 39.96 5.05
N ASN A 35 51.83 39.02 4.87
CA ASN A 35 51.67 38.25 3.65
C ASN A 35 50.19 38.13 3.31
N ALA A 36 49.85 37.50 2.18
CA ALA A 36 48.48 37.37 1.71
C ALA A 36 47.54 36.71 2.74
N SER A 37 48.05 35.85 3.62
CA SER A 37 47.25 35.14 4.63
C SER A 37 47.06 35.95 5.91
N THR A 38 48.05 36.76 6.31
CA THR A 38 48.00 37.56 7.55
C THR A 38 47.33 38.91 7.36
N ILE A 39 47.35 39.47 6.14
CA ILE A 39 46.75 40.78 5.84
C ILE A 39 45.23 40.82 6.01
N ILE A 40 44.58 39.65 5.98
CA ILE A 40 43.13 39.43 6.13
C ILE A 40 42.70 39.53 7.60
N GLU A 41 43.63 39.46 8.54
CA GLU A 41 43.30 39.55 9.97
C GLU A 41 42.87 40.97 10.36
N PRO A 42 41.86 41.14 11.24
CA PRO A 42 41.33 42.44 11.63
C PRO A 42 42.41 43.41 12.15
N GLN A 43 43.41 42.88 12.87
CA GLN A 43 44.53 43.65 13.40
C GLN A 43 45.40 44.27 12.29
N HIS A 44 45.63 43.54 11.20
CA HIS A 44 46.45 44.01 10.08
C HIS A 44 45.69 44.99 9.19
N GLN A 45 44.37 44.80 9.02
CA GLN A 45 43.52 45.77 8.33
C GLN A 45 43.45 47.10 9.07
N GLU A 46 43.38 47.08 10.40
CA GLU A 46 43.40 48.30 11.21
C GLU A 46 44.74 49.03 11.07
N ILE A 47 45.85 48.29 11.11
CA ILE A 47 47.19 48.86 10.86
C ILE A 47 47.27 49.51 9.46
N LEU A 48 46.75 48.84 8.42
CA LEU A 48 46.70 49.41 7.07
C LEU A 48 45.86 50.69 7.01
N ARG A 49 44.69 50.70 7.67
CA ARG A 49 43.79 51.87 7.71
C ARG A 49 44.44 53.06 8.40
N VAL A 50 45.10 52.83 9.53
CA VAL A 50 45.87 53.84 10.26
C VAL A 50 47.03 54.35 9.40
N LEU A 51 47.75 53.46 8.72
CA LEU A 51 48.87 53.83 7.86
C LEU A 51 48.43 54.73 6.70
N ILE A 52 47.41 54.32 5.95
CA ILE A 52 46.84 55.11 4.85
C ILE A 52 46.39 56.49 5.33
N SER A 53 45.78 56.57 6.52
CA SER A 53 45.30 57.84 7.10
C SER A 53 46.42 58.80 7.48
N ASN A 54 47.58 58.27 7.91
CA ASN A 54 48.74 59.06 8.34
C ASN A 54 49.75 59.36 7.23
N LEU A 55 49.60 58.78 6.03
CA LEU A 55 50.50 59.06 4.91
C LEU A 55 50.31 60.51 4.39
N PRO A 56 51.40 61.22 4.03
CA PRO A 56 51.29 62.56 3.47
C PRO A 56 50.62 62.57 2.09
N CYS A 57 49.89 63.65 1.79
CA CYS A 57 49.35 63.92 0.45
C CYS A 57 50.43 64.57 -0.44
N SER A 58 51.46 63.80 -0.82
CA SER A 58 52.52 64.21 -1.74
C SER A 58 52.46 63.40 -3.05
N PRO A 59 52.70 64.01 -4.22
CA PRO A 59 52.77 63.29 -5.50
C PRO A 59 53.74 62.09 -5.48
N GLN A 60 54.81 62.18 -4.70
CA GLN A 60 55.86 61.15 -4.61
C GLN A 60 55.40 59.87 -3.88
N ILE A 61 54.33 59.94 -3.08
CA ILE A 61 53.81 58.83 -2.25
C ILE A 61 52.41 58.38 -2.71
N ALA A 62 51.77 59.13 -3.61
CA ALA A 62 50.42 58.86 -4.10
C ALA A 62 50.23 57.42 -4.64
N SER A 63 51.19 56.90 -5.41
CA SER A 63 51.15 55.53 -5.94
C SER A 63 51.20 54.46 -4.84
N ALA A 64 51.94 54.71 -3.75
CA ALA A 64 52.01 53.80 -2.61
C ALA A 64 50.70 53.82 -1.80
N ARG A 65 50.14 55.01 -1.57
CA ARG A 65 48.83 55.19 -0.93
C ARG A 65 47.72 54.44 -1.69
N GLU A 66 47.63 54.60 -3.00
CA GLU A 66 46.63 53.90 -3.83
C GLU A 66 46.77 52.38 -3.75
N ARG A 67 48.00 51.85 -3.75
CA ARG A 67 48.26 50.41 -3.62
C ARG A 67 47.84 49.87 -2.25
N LEU A 68 48.06 50.63 -1.18
CA LEU A 68 47.62 50.25 0.17
C LEU A 68 46.11 50.28 0.30
N GLU A 69 45.44 51.27 -0.30
CA GLU A 69 43.98 51.35 -0.37
C GLU A 69 43.39 50.14 -1.11
N ARG A 70 43.97 49.76 -2.26
CA ARG A 70 43.61 48.54 -2.98
C ARG A 70 43.86 47.27 -2.14
N LEU A 71 44.98 47.21 -1.41
CA LEU A 71 45.28 46.06 -0.55
C LEU A 71 44.29 45.94 0.61
N LEU A 72 43.90 47.06 1.22
CA LEU A 72 42.88 47.10 2.27
C LEU A 72 41.51 46.64 1.74
N LEU A 73 41.14 47.08 0.53
CA LEU A 73 39.91 46.63 -0.13
C LEU A 73 39.93 45.12 -0.36
N ILE A 74 40.98 44.59 -1.01
CA ILE A 74 41.14 43.15 -1.28
C ILE A 74 41.13 42.33 0.02
N SER A 75 41.81 42.81 1.07
CA SER A 75 41.83 42.14 2.37
C SER A 75 40.42 42.05 3.00
N THR A 76 39.65 43.14 2.90
CA THR A 76 38.27 43.20 3.40
C THR A 76 37.37 42.22 2.64
N GLU A 77 37.43 42.24 1.30
CA GLU A 77 36.68 41.32 0.45
C GLU A 77 37.02 39.85 0.72
N ILE A 78 38.30 39.51 0.94
CA ILE A 78 38.70 38.14 1.28
C ILE A 78 38.18 37.74 2.67
N GLN A 79 38.19 38.64 3.65
CA GLN A 79 37.68 38.36 4.98
C GLN A 79 36.17 38.07 4.95
N GLU A 80 35.41 38.89 4.22
CA GLU A 80 33.97 38.71 4.01
C GLU A 80 33.69 37.38 3.30
N ALA A 81 34.35 37.12 2.17
CA ALA A 81 34.21 35.86 1.44
C ALA A 81 34.53 34.63 2.31
N LYS A 82 35.55 34.71 3.18
CA LYS A 82 35.89 33.61 4.11
C LYS A 82 34.80 33.40 5.15
N GLY A 83 34.17 34.47 5.64
CA GLY A 83 33.01 34.38 6.54
C GLY A 83 31.80 33.74 5.85
N GLU A 84 31.52 34.15 4.61
CA GLU A 84 30.45 33.58 3.80
C GLU A 84 30.67 32.09 3.49
N ILE A 85 31.90 31.69 3.14
CA ILE A 85 32.26 30.29 2.92
C ILE A 85 32.03 29.46 4.19
N GLY A 86 32.43 29.96 5.36
CA GLY A 86 32.20 29.27 6.64
C GLY A 86 30.70 29.08 6.93
N SER A 87 29.91 30.15 6.76
CA SER A 87 28.45 30.12 6.91
C SER A 87 27.78 29.17 5.92
N ALA A 88 28.17 29.23 4.64
CA ALA A 88 27.64 28.38 3.58
C ALA A 88 28.01 26.91 3.81
N SER A 89 29.26 26.63 4.21
CA SER A 89 29.73 25.28 4.52
C SER A 89 28.98 24.68 5.71
N SER A 90 28.75 25.46 6.77
CA SER A 90 27.94 25.04 7.91
C SER A 90 26.50 24.73 7.51
N LYS A 91 25.85 25.62 6.75
CA LYS A 91 24.49 25.39 6.23
C LYS A 91 24.41 24.16 5.33
N GLN A 92 25.40 23.97 4.47
CA GLN A 92 25.49 22.80 3.59
C GLN A 92 25.61 21.53 4.42
N SER A 93 26.50 21.49 5.41
CA SER A 93 26.66 20.33 6.30
C SER A 93 25.36 19.97 7.00
N GLU A 94 24.65 20.96 7.56
CA GLU A 94 23.36 20.71 8.21
C GLU A 94 22.29 20.23 7.23
N ALA A 95 22.25 20.80 6.01
CA ALA A 95 21.31 20.38 4.97
C ALA A 95 21.58 18.93 4.54
N THR A 96 22.85 18.56 4.37
CA THR A 96 23.27 17.19 4.05
C THR A 96 22.83 16.22 5.15
N THR A 97 23.13 16.51 6.42
CA THR A 97 22.72 15.62 7.53
C THR A 97 21.20 15.49 7.65
N ARG A 98 20.44 16.57 7.43
CA ARG A 98 18.96 16.51 7.39
C ARG A 98 18.47 15.64 6.23
N ALA A 99 19.06 15.79 5.04
CA ALA A 99 18.70 15.01 3.87
C ALA A 99 19.02 13.52 4.07
N GLU A 100 20.20 13.19 4.59
CA GLU A 100 20.58 11.80 4.92
C GLU A 100 19.63 11.18 5.94
N SER A 101 19.26 11.92 6.99
CA SER A 101 18.30 11.45 8.00
C SER A 101 16.90 11.21 7.39
N ALA A 102 16.46 12.08 6.48
CA ALA A 102 15.19 11.94 5.79
C ALA A 102 15.18 10.73 4.84
N VAL A 103 16.29 10.51 4.12
CA VAL A 103 16.47 9.33 3.26
C VAL A 103 16.43 8.05 4.09
N ALA A 104 17.18 7.97 5.19
CA ALA A 104 17.18 6.80 6.06
C ALA A 104 15.77 6.48 6.61
N THR A 105 15.02 7.51 7.00
CA THR A 105 13.63 7.34 7.46
C THR A 105 12.72 6.78 6.36
N LEU A 106 12.87 7.27 5.12
CA LEU A 106 12.11 6.78 3.97
C LEU A 106 12.48 5.35 3.58
N GLU A 107 13.76 5.00 3.65
CA GLU A 107 14.24 3.64 3.39
C GLU A 107 13.65 2.64 4.41
N ASP A 108 13.61 3.00 5.69
CA ASP A 108 12.98 2.19 6.73
C ASP A 108 11.47 2.02 6.51
N ASP A 109 10.74 3.10 6.15
CA ASP A 109 9.31 3.02 5.82
C ASP A 109 9.06 2.15 4.58
N LEU A 110 9.87 2.30 3.53
CA LEU A 110 9.79 1.47 2.32
C LEU A 110 10.04 0.00 2.61
N LYS A 111 11.01 -0.30 3.48
CA LYS A 111 11.29 -1.67 3.92
C LYS A 111 10.09 -2.27 4.65
N GLY A 112 9.53 -1.55 5.62
CA GLY A 112 8.33 -1.98 6.34
C GLY A 112 7.14 -2.22 5.42
N LYS A 113 6.93 -1.35 4.43
CA LYS A 113 5.89 -1.53 3.40
C LYS A 113 6.15 -2.74 2.50
N SER A 114 7.40 -2.98 2.11
CA SER A 114 7.79 -4.16 1.32
C SER A 114 7.50 -5.46 2.05
N ASP A 115 7.81 -5.52 3.35
CA ASP A 115 7.52 -6.69 4.19
C ASP A 115 6.01 -6.92 4.31
N MET A 116 5.23 -5.83 4.49
CA MET A 116 3.76 -5.91 4.55
C MET A 116 3.16 -6.39 3.23
N ILE A 117 3.63 -5.87 2.09
CA ILE A 117 3.18 -6.29 0.76
C ILE A 117 3.46 -7.79 0.56
N SER A 118 4.64 -8.26 0.95
CA SER A 118 5.02 -9.67 0.84
C SER A 118 4.08 -10.55 1.66
N SER A 119 3.84 -10.19 2.94
CA SER A 119 2.92 -10.92 3.82
C SER A 119 1.49 -10.96 3.29
N VAL A 120 0.96 -9.83 2.80
CA VAL A 120 -0.39 -9.75 2.23
C VAL A 120 -0.50 -10.60 0.96
N THR A 121 0.55 -10.62 0.14
CA THR A 121 0.59 -11.41 -1.11
C THR A 121 0.57 -12.91 -0.82
N GLU A 122 1.36 -13.38 0.16
CA GLU A 122 1.34 -14.78 0.60
C GLU A 122 -0.04 -15.19 1.14
N GLN A 123 -0.65 -14.34 1.99
CA GLN A 123 -2.00 -14.60 2.50
C GLN A 123 -3.05 -14.66 1.38
N GLN A 124 -2.92 -13.81 0.36
CA GLN A 124 -3.82 -13.84 -0.79
C GLN A 124 -3.66 -15.11 -1.62
N LEU A 125 -2.43 -15.58 -1.83
CA LEU A 125 -2.18 -16.83 -2.54
C LEU A 125 -2.85 -18.02 -1.83
N GLU A 126 -2.71 -18.10 -0.50
CA GLU A 126 -3.37 -19.16 0.28
C GLU A 126 -4.90 -19.06 0.26
N ARG A 127 -5.45 -17.84 0.33
CA ARG A 127 -6.91 -17.64 0.16
C ARG A 127 -7.37 -18.06 -1.23
N HIS A 128 -6.62 -17.77 -2.28
CA HIS A 128 -6.96 -18.17 -3.64
C HIS A 128 -7.00 -19.69 -3.79
N LYS A 129 -5.98 -20.40 -3.28
CA LYS A 129 -5.96 -21.87 -3.25
C LYS A 129 -7.17 -22.43 -2.51
N LEU A 130 -7.53 -21.83 -1.36
CA LEU A 130 -8.70 -22.25 -0.59
C LEU A 130 -10.00 -22.06 -1.38
N VAL A 131 -10.17 -20.91 -2.05
CA VAL A 131 -11.33 -20.62 -2.89
C VAL A 131 -11.46 -21.63 -4.03
N GLU A 132 -10.36 -22.02 -4.67
CA GLU A 132 -10.34 -23.03 -5.72
C GLU A 132 -10.82 -24.39 -5.20
N VAL A 133 -10.28 -24.86 -4.06
CA VAL A 133 -10.71 -26.10 -3.41
C VAL A 133 -12.18 -26.07 -3.02
N LEU A 134 -12.65 -24.96 -2.44
CA LEU A 134 -14.07 -24.80 -2.06
C LEU A 134 -14.99 -24.76 -3.27
N SER A 135 -14.54 -24.18 -4.39
CA SER A 135 -15.32 -24.13 -5.63
C SER A 135 -15.52 -25.52 -6.22
N VAL A 136 -14.48 -26.37 -6.22
CA VAL A 136 -14.59 -27.77 -6.64
C VAL A 136 -15.55 -28.52 -5.72
N LYS A 137 -15.42 -28.39 -4.41
CA LYS A 137 -16.33 -29.02 -3.43
C LYS A 137 -17.78 -28.59 -3.62
N LEU A 138 -18.01 -27.30 -3.89
CA LEU A 138 -19.35 -26.77 -4.15
C LEU A 138 -19.95 -27.35 -5.44
N SER A 139 -19.14 -27.45 -6.50
CA SER A 139 -19.56 -28.07 -7.76
C SER A 139 -19.92 -29.55 -7.56
N ASP A 140 -19.11 -30.30 -6.82
CA ASP A 140 -19.37 -31.71 -6.54
C ASP A 140 -20.60 -31.92 -5.66
N ALA A 141 -20.77 -31.12 -4.62
CA ALA A 141 -21.97 -31.13 -3.78
C ALA A 141 -23.24 -30.80 -4.59
N THR A 142 -23.14 -29.83 -5.51
CA THR A 142 -24.26 -29.46 -6.41
C THR A 142 -24.60 -30.62 -7.36
N ARG A 143 -23.60 -31.33 -7.88
CA ARG A 143 -23.81 -32.50 -8.74
C ARG A 143 -24.48 -33.64 -7.98
N ALA A 144 -24.01 -33.93 -6.77
CA ALA A 144 -24.59 -34.95 -5.91
C ALA A 144 -26.04 -34.64 -5.53
N LEU A 145 -26.35 -33.37 -5.23
CA LEU A 145 -27.72 -32.94 -4.93
C LEU A 145 -28.66 -33.22 -6.11
N ARG A 146 -28.28 -32.82 -7.33
CA ARG A 146 -29.11 -33.07 -8.52
C ARG A 146 -29.33 -34.55 -8.79
N ALA A 147 -28.30 -35.38 -8.65
CA ALA A 147 -28.42 -36.82 -8.81
C ALA A 147 -29.43 -37.41 -7.79
N GLY A 148 -29.41 -36.93 -6.54
CA GLY A 148 -30.38 -37.34 -5.52
C GLY A 148 -31.80 -36.86 -5.82
N GLU A 149 -31.97 -35.65 -6.38
CA GLU A 149 -33.28 -35.15 -6.82
C GLU A 149 -33.85 -35.98 -7.98
N GLU A 150 -33.01 -36.39 -8.93
CA GLU A 150 -33.38 -37.27 -10.05
C GLU A 150 -33.77 -38.67 -9.55
N GLU A 151 -33.00 -39.25 -8.63
CA GLU A 151 -33.32 -40.55 -8.00
C GLU A 151 -34.64 -40.49 -7.24
N LEU A 152 -34.88 -39.43 -6.48
CA LEU A 152 -36.14 -39.23 -5.75
C LEU A 152 -37.34 -39.08 -6.71
N ALA A 153 -37.17 -38.35 -7.81
CA ALA A 153 -38.21 -38.21 -8.83
C ALA A 153 -38.56 -39.56 -9.47
N GLN A 154 -37.55 -40.37 -9.78
CA GLN A 154 -37.73 -41.72 -10.32
C GLN A 154 -38.45 -42.64 -9.32
N LEU A 155 -38.03 -42.63 -8.05
CA LEU A 155 -38.65 -43.45 -7.01
C LEU A 155 -40.12 -43.06 -6.77
N ASN A 156 -40.45 -41.77 -6.82
CA ASN A 156 -41.82 -41.29 -6.70
C ASN A 156 -42.70 -41.75 -7.87
N LEU A 157 -42.15 -41.77 -9.09
CA LEU A 157 -42.86 -42.30 -10.26
C LEU A 157 -43.16 -43.79 -10.09
N GLU A 158 -42.14 -44.59 -9.74
CA GLU A 158 -42.28 -46.03 -9.51
C GLU A 158 -43.27 -46.34 -8.38
N TYR A 159 -43.21 -45.57 -7.28
CA TYR A 159 -44.17 -45.67 -6.19
C TYR A 159 -45.61 -45.41 -6.66
N SER A 160 -45.82 -44.35 -7.44
CA SER A 160 -47.14 -44.02 -7.98
C SER A 160 -47.68 -45.12 -8.92
N GLU A 161 -46.83 -45.68 -9.78
CA GLU A 161 -47.18 -46.80 -10.64
C GLU A 161 -47.58 -48.03 -9.83
N LYS A 162 -46.78 -48.40 -8.83
CA LYS A 162 -47.07 -49.53 -7.94
C LYS A 162 -48.32 -49.31 -7.11
N GLN A 163 -48.56 -48.10 -6.63
CA GLN A 163 -49.78 -47.74 -5.91
C GLN A 163 -51.02 -47.88 -6.80
N SER A 164 -50.93 -47.48 -8.06
CA SER A 164 -52.00 -47.67 -9.06
C SER A 164 -52.26 -49.15 -9.36
N GLU A 165 -51.20 -49.94 -9.52
CA GLU A 165 -51.29 -51.41 -9.72
C GLU A 165 -51.98 -52.09 -8.53
N VAL A 166 -51.57 -51.76 -7.30
CA VAL A 166 -52.20 -52.28 -6.07
C VAL A 166 -53.68 -51.92 -6.01
N LYS A 167 -54.06 -50.70 -6.41
CA LYS A 167 -55.47 -50.28 -6.45
C LYS A 167 -56.26 -51.14 -7.44
N LYS A 168 -55.76 -51.32 -8.67
CA LYS A 168 -56.42 -52.16 -9.68
C LYS A 168 -56.59 -53.60 -9.21
N LEU A 169 -55.54 -54.20 -8.62
CA LEU A 169 -55.60 -55.56 -8.09
C LEU A 169 -56.61 -55.69 -6.95
N ARG A 170 -56.71 -54.68 -6.07
CA ARG A 170 -57.70 -54.66 -4.99
C ARG A 170 -59.12 -54.59 -5.53
N ASP A 171 -59.35 -53.74 -6.53
CA ASP A 171 -60.67 -53.61 -7.17
C ASP A 171 -61.05 -54.92 -7.87
N SER A 172 -60.14 -55.53 -8.65
CA SER A 172 -60.37 -56.83 -9.28
C SER A 172 -60.61 -57.97 -8.27
N LEU A 173 -59.88 -58.00 -7.15
CA LEU A 173 -60.09 -58.98 -6.09
C LEU A 173 -61.49 -58.82 -5.47
N HIS A 174 -61.93 -57.58 -5.26
CA HIS A 174 -63.27 -57.30 -4.74
C HIS A 174 -64.34 -57.80 -5.72
N ASP A 175 -64.20 -57.52 -7.01
CA ASP A 175 -65.13 -57.96 -8.05
C ASP A 175 -65.21 -59.49 -8.12
N VAL A 176 -64.06 -60.18 -8.21
CA VAL A 176 -64.00 -61.66 -8.25
C VAL A 176 -64.62 -62.26 -7.00
N ASN A 177 -64.32 -61.73 -5.81
CA ASN A 177 -64.88 -62.24 -4.57
C ASN A 177 -66.40 -62.01 -4.49
N SER A 178 -66.90 -60.88 -5.01
CA SER A 178 -68.34 -60.59 -5.06
C SER A 178 -69.08 -61.54 -6.00
N GLN A 179 -68.48 -61.84 -7.17
CA GLN A 179 -69.03 -62.79 -8.13
C GLN A 179 -69.02 -64.22 -7.56
N ALA A 180 -67.92 -64.65 -6.95
CA ALA A 180 -67.83 -65.96 -6.32
C ALA A 180 -68.86 -66.12 -5.20
N ALA A 181 -69.11 -65.08 -4.39
CA ALA A 181 -70.15 -65.10 -3.36
C ALA A 181 -71.56 -65.20 -3.96
N GLN A 182 -71.84 -64.53 -5.08
CA GLN A 182 -73.12 -64.64 -5.78
C GLN A 182 -73.32 -66.03 -6.39
N GLU A 183 -72.30 -66.57 -7.05
CA GLU A 183 -72.33 -67.92 -7.64
C GLU A 183 -72.53 -68.99 -6.55
N LEU A 184 -71.82 -68.87 -5.43
CA LEU A 184 -71.96 -69.76 -4.29
C LEU A 184 -73.38 -69.73 -3.72
N LYS A 185 -73.95 -68.52 -3.52
CA LYS A 185 -75.33 -68.37 -3.07
C LYS A 185 -76.34 -68.99 -4.03
N ALA A 186 -76.15 -68.79 -5.35
CA ALA A 186 -77.02 -69.37 -6.37
C ALA A 186 -76.94 -70.92 -6.39
N LEU A 187 -75.74 -71.47 -6.17
CA LEU A 187 -75.54 -72.92 -6.05
C LEU A 187 -76.18 -73.49 -4.77
N GLU A 188 -76.08 -72.79 -3.64
CA GLU A 188 -76.75 -73.17 -2.39
C GLU A 188 -78.28 -73.19 -2.56
N GLU A 189 -78.86 -72.13 -3.13
CA GLU A 189 -80.30 -72.05 -3.43
C GLU A 189 -80.76 -73.18 -4.36
N LYS A 190 -79.97 -73.46 -5.41
CA LYS A 190 -80.26 -74.56 -6.34
C LYS A 190 -80.17 -75.93 -5.66
N THR A 191 -79.20 -76.12 -4.77
CA THR A 191 -79.02 -77.37 -4.02
C THR A 191 -80.23 -77.62 -3.12
N LEU A 192 -80.65 -76.61 -2.35
CA LEU A 192 -81.85 -76.70 -1.50
C LEU A 192 -83.12 -77.01 -2.31
N ALA A 193 -83.29 -76.41 -3.49
CA ALA A 193 -84.41 -76.71 -4.37
C ALA A 193 -84.39 -78.17 -4.85
N LEU A 194 -83.23 -78.67 -5.29
CA LEU A 194 -83.08 -80.06 -5.72
C LEU A 194 -83.29 -81.06 -4.57
N GLU A 195 -82.85 -80.74 -3.35
CA GLU A 195 -83.11 -81.55 -2.16
C GLU A 195 -84.61 -81.62 -1.84
N ALA A 196 -85.32 -80.49 -1.94
CA ALA A 196 -86.77 -80.44 -1.75
C ALA A 196 -87.52 -81.25 -2.82
N ASP A 197 -87.14 -81.10 -4.10
CA ASP A 197 -87.70 -81.88 -5.21
C ASP A 197 -87.46 -83.38 -5.02
N ALA A 198 -86.23 -83.78 -4.67
CA ALA A 198 -85.88 -85.17 -4.39
C ALA A 198 -86.70 -85.73 -3.21
N SER A 199 -86.87 -84.96 -2.14
CA SER A 199 -87.70 -85.36 -0.99
C SER A 199 -89.16 -85.57 -1.40
N SER A 200 -89.72 -84.68 -2.24
CA SER A 200 -91.08 -84.81 -2.76
C SER A 200 -91.25 -86.06 -3.63
N VAL A 201 -90.28 -86.37 -4.49
CA VAL A 201 -90.27 -87.60 -5.30
C VAL A 201 -90.20 -88.84 -4.41
N PHE A 202 -89.40 -88.80 -3.36
CA PHE A 202 -89.27 -89.91 -2.42
C PHE A 202 -90.57 -90.20 -1.68
N GLU A 203 -91.25 -89.17 -1.17
CA GLU A 203 -92.56 -89.34 -0.50
C GLU A 203 -93.64 -89.82 -1.47
N THR A 204 -93.70 -89.31 -2.70
CA THR A 204 -94.65 -89.81 -3.71
C THR A 204 -94.42 -91.27 -4.09
N LEU A 205 -93.16 -91.72 -4.20
CA LEU A 205 -92.83 -93.13 -4.42
C LEU A 205 -93.24 -94.03 -3.25
N LYS A 206 -93.07 -93.54 -2.01
CA LYS A 206 -93.45 -94.25 -0.80
C LYS A 206 -94.97 -94.42 -0.70
N ASP A 207 -95.73 -93.39 -1.06
CA ASP A 207 -97.20 -93.45 -1.12
C ASP A 207 -97.71 -94.40 -2.22
N TRP A 208 -96.97 -94.54 -3.34
CA TRP A 208 -97.31 -95.48 -4.41
C TRP A 208 -97.18 -96.95 -3.99
N GLY A 209 -96.21 -97.26 -3.11
CA GLY A 209 -96.09 -98.58 -2.48
C GLY A 209 -97.17 -98.86 -1.43
N ALA A 210 -97.92 -97.84 -1.00
CA ALA A 210 -98.99 -97.94 0.00
C ALA A 210 -100.41 -97.99 -0.61
N THR A 211 -100.56 -97.81 -1.92
CA THR A 211 -101.84 -98.06 -2.61
C THR A 211 -102.06 -99.56 -2.83
N PRO A 212 -103.14 -100.16 -2.28
CA PRO A 212 -103.43 -101.57 -2.47
C PRO A 212 -104.03 -101.82 -3.86
N ASN A 213 -103.39 -102.70 -4.61
CA ASN A 213 -104.01 -103.71 -5.46
C ASN A 213 -103.06 -104.90 -5.63
#